data_AF-A0A4W4EJJ5-F1
#
_entry.id   AF-A0A4W4EJJ5-F1
#
_cell.length_a   1.000
_cell.length_b   1.000
_cell.length_c   1.000
_cell.angle_alpha   90.00
_cell.angle_beta   90.00
_cell.angle_gamma   90.00
#
_symmetry.space_group_name_H-M   'P 1'
#
loop_
_entity.id
_entity.type
_entity.pdbx_description
1 polymer ?
#
loop_
_entity_poly.entity_id
_entity_poly.type
_entity_poly.pdbx_seq_one_letter_code
_entity_poly.pdbx_strand_id
1 'polypeptide(L)'
;MPLQNNETLRMLLAQQHRIRLSDGVERGAFVFPLSGTAFMLIAPDEFPEKAQNKELFDRIERFVQIHRNCFLLLQSPVYGIREWEAVSAVHNRFFGSNLKVLPVHSTGDIVKAMLTIAKATSKPHIDSLWDRLSLARAHVIELSSVWELLHDMQLLSDQYFSVNINSIN
;
A
#
# COMPACT_ATOMS: atom_id res chain seq x y z
N MET A 1 21.32 15.98 2.35
CA MET A 1 20.52 14.89 1.74
C MET A 1 21.42 13.68 1.61
N PRO A 2 21.17 12.55 2.28
CA PRO A 2 22.07 11.40 2.20
C PRO A 2 21.99 10.81 0.79
N LEU A 3 23.14 10.65 0.13
CA LEU A 3 23.27 10.21 -1.26
C LEU A 3 22.62 8.83 -1.52
N GLN A 4 22.47 8.01 -0.47
CA GLN A 4 21.95 6.64 -0.54
C GLN A 4 20.46 6.56 -0.90
N ASN A 5 19.65 7.50 -0.40
CA ASN A 5 18.25 7.62 -0.83
C ASN A 5 18.14 7.98 -2.31
N ASN A 6 19.13 8.71 -2.85
CA ASN A 6 19.12 9.12 -4.25
C ASN A 6 19.50 7.96 -5.19
N GLU A 7 20.41 7.08 -4.77
CA GLU A 7 20.83 5.90 -5.54
C GLU A 7 19.77 4.80 -5.56
N THR A 8 19.22 4.42 -4.40
CA THR A 8 18.09 3.47 -4.31
C THR A 8 16.91 3.92 -5.17
N LEU A 9 16.56 5.19 -5.08
CA LEU A 9 15.52 5.82 -5.90
C LEU A 9 15.84 5.79 -7.39
N ARG A 10 17.08 6.08 -7.80
CA ARG A 10 17.48 6.00 -9.21
C ARG A 10 17.32 4.59 -9.77
N MET A 11 17.75 3.57 -9.02
CA MET A 11 17.59 2.17 -9.46
C MET A 11 16.12 1.74 -9.50
N LEU A 12 15.34 2.17 -8.52
CA LEU A 12 13.90 1.92 -8.45
C LEU A 12 13.13 2.57 -9.62
N LEU A 13 13.47 3.81 -9.98
CA LEU A 13 12.90 4.49 -11.14
C LEU A 13 13.34 3.86 -12.46
N ALA A 14 14.59 3.39 -12.56
CA ALA A 14 15.10 2.68 -13.74
C ALA A 14 14.33 1.37 -14.01
N GLN A 15 13.73 0.76 -12.99
CA GLN A 15 12.88 -0.44 -13.13
C GLN A 15 11.40 -0.13 -13.43
N GLN A 16 11.08 1.10 -13.86
CA GLN A 16 9.76 1.54 -14.36
C GLN A 16 8.56 1.30 -13.43
N HIS A 17 8.78 1.12 -12.12
CA HIS A 17 7.68 1.04 -11.16
C HIS A 17 7.20 2.44 -10.76
N ARG A 18 5.88 2.65 -10.75
CA ARG A 18 5.25 3.89 -10.23
C ARG A 18 5.47 3.98 -8.73
N ILE A 19 6.57 4.61 -8.32
CA ILE A 19 6.91 4.84 -6.91
C ILE A 19 6.56 6.28 -6.58
N ARG A 20 5.79 6.48 -5.51
CA ARG A 20 5.59 7.81 -4.95
C ARG A 20 6.61 8.00 -3.84
N LEU A 21 7.46 9.01 -4.01
CA LEU A 21 8.16 9.61 -2.88
C LEU A 21 7.10 10.29 -2.02
N SER A 22 7.06 9.93 -0.74
CA SER A 22 6.21 10.67 0.18
C SER A 22 6.98 11.93 0.60
N ASP A 23 6.87 13.00 -0.19
CA ASP A 23 7.47 14.31 0.13
C ASP A 23 6.90 14.93 1.42
N GLY A 24 5.83 14.35 1.99
CA GLY A 24 5.10 14.92 3.12
C GLY A 24 4.98 14.06 4.37
N VAL A 25 5.48 12.81 4.40
CA VAL A 25 5.31 11.97 5.60
C VAL A 25 6.61 11.76 6.35
N GLU A 26 7.62 11.02 5.88
CA GLU A 26 8.86 10.84 6.66
C GLU A 26 10.11 10.57 5.81
N ARG A 27 11.28 11.06 6.27
CA ARG A 27 12.56 10.85 5.58
C ARG A 27 12.86 9.35 5.40
N GLY A 28 13.26 8.96 4.20
CA GLY A 28 13.60 7.56 3.88
C GLY A 28 12.40 6.65 3.60
N ALA A 29 11.19 7.19 3.51
CA ALA A 29 9.99 6.42 3.19
C ALA A 29 9.74 6.30 1.66
N PHE A 30 9.43 5.09 1.21
CA PHE A 30 9.09 4.74 -0.17
C PHE A 30 7.70 4.09 -0.19
N VAL A 31 6.78 4.61 -1.00
CA VAL A 31 5.42 4.08 -1.09
C VAL A 31 5.16 3.52 -2.47
N PHE A 32 4.66 2.29 -2.52
CA PHE A 32 4.21 1.59 -3.72
C PHE A 32 2.68 1.67 -3.79
N PRO A 33 2.10 2.61 -4.56
CA PRO A 33 0.66 2.86 -4.53
C PRO A 33 -0.18 1.68 -5.02
N LEU A 34 0.36 0.88 -5.95
CA LEU A 34 -0.34 -0.27 -6.51
C LEU A 34 -0.50 -1.43 -5.52
N SER A 35 0.41 -1.56 -4.56
CA SER A 35 0.35 -2.59 -3.52
C SER A 35 -0.13 -2.03 -2.17
N GLY A 36 -0.22 -0.71 -2.03
CA GLY A 36 -0.46 -0.04 -0.75
C GLY A 36 0.65 -0.27 0.27
N THR A 37 1.83 -0.70 -0.18
CA THR A 37 2.95 -1.08 0.68
C THR A 37 3.91 0.09 0.84
N ALA A 38 4.33 0.33 2.08
CA ALA A 38 5.31 1.35 2.41
C ALA A 38 6.58 0.72 2.98
N PHE A 39 7.72 1.32 2.66
CA PHE A 39 9.03 0.93 3.17
C PHE A 39 9.69 2.14 3.80
N MET A 40 10.35 2.00 4.94
CA MET A 40 11.25 3.01 5.49
C MET A 40 12.66 2.45 5.55
N LEU A 41 13.62 3.14 4.93
CA LEU A 41 15.03 2.80 4.99
C LEU A 41 15.69 3.52 6.15
N ILE A 42 16.40 2.77 6.99
CA ILE A 42 17.29 3.29 8.02
C ILE A 42 18.72 3.00 7.59
N ALA A 43 19.49 4.06 7.44
CA ALA A 43 20.90 3.98 7.11
C ALA A 43 21.73 3.48 8.31
N PRO A 44 22.91 2.88 8.09
CA PRO A 44 23.75 2.32 9.15
C PRO A 44 24.08 3.31 10.29
N ASP A 45 24.23 4.59 9.96
CA ASP A 45 24.49 5.71 10.87
C ASP A 45 23.26 6.13 11.69
N GLU A 46 22.07 5.80 11.22
CA GLU A 46 20.81 6.03 11.92
C GLU A 46 20.43 4.84 12.82
N PHE A 47 21.28 3.82 12.95
CA PHE A 47 20.99 2.71 13.87
C PHE A 47 20.82 3.21 15.30
N PRO A 48 19.82 2.72 16.04
CA PRO A 48 19.68 3.06 17.44
C PRO A 48 20.84 2.40 18.21
N GLU A 49 21.93 3.15 18.43
CA GLU A 49 23.05 2.69 19.29
C GLU A 49 22.58 2.38 20.72
N LYS A 50 21.45 2.99 21.12
CA LYS A 50 20.73 2.72 22.37
C LYS A 50 19.24 2.75 22.08
N ALA A 51 18.45 2.00 22.87
CA ALA A 51 16.98 2.01 22.85
C ALA A 51 16.33 3.41 23.11
N GLN A 52 17.15 4.44 23.32
CA GLN A 52 16.77 5.81 23.62
C GLN A 52 16.86 6.77 22.43
N ASN A 53 17.07 6.30 21.19
CA ASN A 53 16.98 7.19 20.02
C ASN A 53 15.51 7.60 19.77
N LYS A 54 15.03 8.52 20.60
CA LYS A 54 13.62 8.91 20.70
C LYS A 54 13.14 9.49 19.37
N GLU A 55 13.97 10.27 18.68
CA GLU A 55 13.63 10.84 17.38
C GLU A 55 13.37 9.75 16.31
N LEU A 56 14.23 8.72 16.25
CA LEU A 56 14.06 7.62 15.31
C LEU A 56 12.79 6.80 15.63
N PHE A 57 12.57 6.48 16.90
CA PHE A 57 11.41 5.69 17.30
C PHE A 57 10.10 6.46 17.11
N ASP A 58 10.06 7.75 17.41
CA ASP A 58 8.90 8.62 17.18
C ASP A 58 8.60 8.78 15.67
N ARG A 59 9.64 8.70 14.83
CA ARG A 59 9.50 8.62 13.36
C ARG A 59 8.86 7.28 12.97
N ILE A 60 9.47 6.16 13.34
CA ILE A 60 8.92 4.83 13.04
C ILE A 60 7.47 4.68 13.51
N GLU A 61 7.11 5.19 14.69
CA GLU A 61 5.75 5.15 15.22
C GLU A 61 4.74 5.87 14.32
N ARG A 62 5.05 7.10 13.89
CA ARG A 62 4.23 7.86 12.93
C ARG A 62 4.08 7.13 11.60
N PHE A 63 5.16 6.53 11.09
CA PHE A 63 5.11 5.72 9.89
C PHE A 63 4.18 4.50 10.02
N VAL A 64 4.25 3.80 11.16
CA VAL A 64 3.40 2.63 11.45
C VAL A 64 1.92 3.01 11.53
N GLN A 65 1.61 4.18 12.11
CA GLN A 65 0.24 4.70 12.21
C GLN A 65 -0.36 5.05 10.84
N ILE A 66 0.44 5.56 9.92
CA ILE A 66 -0.02 6.02 8.59
C ILE A 66 -0.19 4.84 7.62
N HIS A 67 0.65 3.80 7.73
CA HIS A 67 0.74 2.75 6.72
C HIS A 67 0.33 1.37 7.24
N ARG A 68 -0.82 0.86 6.80
CA ARG A 68 -1.33 -0.48 7.19
C ARG A 68 -0.40 -1.65 6.83
N ASN A 69 0.32 -1.58 5.71
CA ASN A 69 1.29 -2.59 5.31
C ASN A 69 2.67 -1.94 5.16
N CYS A 70 3.47 -1.99 6.22
CA CYS A 70 4.71 -1.25 6.31
C CYS A 70 5.90 -2.14 6.68
N PHE A 71 7.05 -1.79 6.11
CA PHE A 71 8.29 -2.55 6.26
C PHE A 71 9.43 -1.60 6.62
N LEU A 72 10.20 -1.97 7.65
CA LEU A 72 11.41 -1.28 8.02
C LEU A 72 12.61 -2.01 7.44
N LEU A 73 13.43 -1.32 6.67
CA LEU A 73 14.64 -1.85 6.08
C LEU A 73 15.83 -1.34 6.86
N LEU A 74 16.49 -2.24 7.56
CA LEU A 74 17.72 -1.96 8.29
C LEU A 74 18.89 -2.30 7.37
N GLN A 75 19.63 -1.29 6.93
CA GLN A 75 20.78 -1.53 6.05
C GLN A 75 22.04 -1.73 6.87
N SER A 76 22.68 -2.90 6.75
CA SER A 76 24.05 -3.07 7.22
C SER A 76 24.81 -4.10 6.37
N PRO A 77 26.02 -3.77 5.89
CA PRO A 77 26.83 -4.69 5.11
C PRO A 77 27.15 -5.97 5.89
N VAL A 78 27.29 -5.88 7.22
CA VAL A 78 27.51 -7.03 8.11
C VAL A 78 26.70 -6.85 9.38
N TYR A 79 25.94 -7.87 9.76
CA TYR A 79 25.15 -7.88 10.98
C TYR A 79 25.95 -8.47 12.13
N GLY A 80 26.54 -7.61 12.95
CA GLY A 80 27.16 -7.97 14.21
C GLY A 80 26.16 -7.90 15.38
N ILE A 81 26.70 -8.04 16.59
CA ILE A 81 25.91 -8.04 17.84
C ILE A 81 25.08 -6.74 17.95
N ARG A 82 25.69 -5.59 17.65
CA ARG A 82 25.02 -4.28 17.72
C ARG A 82 23.85 -4.17 16.73
N GLU A 83 24.02 -4.63 15.50
CA GLU A 83 22.97 -4.57 14.48
C GLU A 83 21.81 -5.51 14.85
N TRP A 84 22.09 -6.68 15.40
CA TRP A 84 21.08 -7.61 15.91
C TRP A 84 20.36 -7.08 17.16
N GLU A 85 21.07 -6.42 18.06
CA GLU A 85 20.48 -5.73 19.21
C GLU A 85 19.53 -4.62 18.76
N ALA A 86 19.89 -3.86 17.73
CA ALA A 86 19.01 -2.84 17.14
C ALA A 86 17.76 -3.45 16.51
N VAL A 87 17.91 -4.54 15.74
CA VAL A 87 16.76 -5.30 15.18
C VAL A 87 15.85 -5.76 16.32
N SER A 88 16.42 -6.35 17.37
CA SER A 88 15.69 -6.83 18.55
C SER A 88 14.98 -5.70 19.29
N ALA A 89 15.64 -4.55 19.47
CA ALA A 89 15.07 -3.38 20.12
C ALA A 89 13.85 -2.84 19.35
N VAL A 90 13.94 -2.74 18.01
CA VAL A 90 12.80 -2.35 17.17
C VAL A 90 11.70 -3.41 17.26
N HIS A 91 12.05 -4.69 17.15
CA HIS A 91 11.07 -5.77 17.15
C HIS A 91 10.30 -5.85 18.48
N ASN A 92 10.99 -5.71 19.62
CA ASN A 92 10.38 -5.71 20.94
C ASN A 92 9.49 -4.49 21.15
N ARG A 93 9.89 -3.32 20.65
CA ARG A 93 9.13 -2.07 20.82
C ARG A 93 7.88 -2.01 19.95
N PHE A 94 7.93 -2.57 18.75
CA PHE A 94 6.82 -2.62 17.80
C PHE A 94 6.18 -4.01 17.72
N PHE A 95 6.37 -4.83 18.76
CA PHE A 95 5.80 -6.16 18.82
C PHE A 95 4.27 -6.09 18.76
N GLY A 96 3.66 -6.91 17.90
CA GLY A 96 2.21 -6.90 17.68
C GLY A 96 1.68 -5.73 16.83
N SER A 97 2.55 -4.83 16.36
CA SER A 97 2.19 -3.83 15.35
C SER A 97 2.23 -4.42 13.94
N ASN A 98 1.77 -3.64 12.97
CA ASN A 98 1.83 -3.92 11.54
C ASN A 98 3.23 -3.72 10.92
N LEU A 99 4.25 -3.36 11.71
CA LEU A 99 5.61 -3.15 11.25
C LEU A 99 6.35 -4.48 11.05
N LYS A 100 6.91 -4.68 9.86
CA LYS A 100 7.78 -5.82 9.55
C LYS A 100 9.21 -5.36 9.36
N VAL A 101 10.14 -5.89 10.15
CA VAL A 101 11.56 -5.52 10.09
C VAL A 101 12.31 -6.47 9.16
N LEU A 102 13.04 -5.93 8.17
CA LEU A 102 13.87 -6.68 7.24
C LEU A 102 15.33 -6.22 7.32
N PRO A 103 16.26 -7.13 7.66
CA PRO A 103 17.68 -6.87 7.50
C PRO A 103 18.07 -6.95 6.02
N VAL A 104 18.83 -5.97 5.55
CA VAL A 104 19.32 -5.89 4.16
C VAL A 104 20.80 -5.50 4.13
N HIS A 105 21.55 -6.11 3.20
CA HIS A 105 23.02 -6.00 3.18
C HIS A 105 23.55 -5.01 2.13
N SER A 106 22.83 -4.85 1.02
CA SER A 106 23.25 -3.99 -0.08
C SER A 106 22.09 -3.21 -0.69
N THR A 107 22.40 -2.16 -1.45
CA THR A 107 21.43 -1.40 -2.25
C THR A 107 20.69 -2.29 -3.25
N GLY A 108 21.37 -3.30 -3.81
CA GLY A 108 20.75 -4.28 -4.70
C GLY A 108 19.70 -5.14 -3.97
N ASP A 109 20.02 -5.59 -2.75
CA ASP A 109 19.10 -6.35 -1.91
C ASP A 109 17.90 -5.52 -1.49
N ILE A 110 18.11 -4.23 -1.16
CA ILE A 110 17.04 -3.28 -0.84
C ILE A 110 16.03 -3.23 -1.99
N VAL A 111 16.50 -2.94 -3.20
CA VAL A 111 15.62 -2.80 -4.37
C VAL A 111 14.93 -4.13 -4.68
N LYS A 112 15.66 -5.24 -4.64
CA LYS A 112 15.09 -6.57 -4.88
C LYS A 112 14.02 -6.91 -3.85
N ALA A 113 14.26 -6.66 -2.57
CA ALA A 113 13.31 -6.92 -1.49
C ALA A 113 12.05 -6.07 -1.63
N MET A 114 12.21 -4.74 -1.80
CA MET A 114 11.09 -3.82 -2.01
C MET A 114 10.22 -4.26 -3.19
N LEU A 115 10.83 -4.57 -4.33
CA LEU A 115 10.10 -4.97 -5.53
C LEU A 115 9.42 -6.33 -5.40
N THR A 116 10.10 -7.30 -4.79
CA THR A 116 9.53 -8.64 -4.56
C THR A 116 8.30 -8.53 -3.65
N ILE A 117 8.41 -7.81 -2.54
CA ILE A 117 7.30 -7.60 -1.61
C ILE A 117 6.19 -6.79 -2.26
N ALA A 118 6.50 -5.69 -2.94
CA ALA A 118 5.50 -4.88 -3.62
C ALA A 118 4.72 -5.70 -4.65
N LYS A 119 5.41 -6.51 -5.47
CA LYS A 119 4.78 -7.40 -6.45
C LYS A 119 3.94 -8.50 -5.81
N ALA A 120 4.44 -9.12 -4.74
CA ALA A 120 3.71 -10.17 -4.02
C ALA A 120 2.48 -9.65 -3.27
N THR A 121 2.48 -8.37 -2.88
CA THR A 121 1.40 -7.73 -2.12
C THR A 121 0.43 -6.92 -2.99
N SER A 122 0.79 -6.61 -4.24
CA SER A 122 -0.14 -6.02 -5.20
C SER A 122 -1.27 -7.00 -5.55
N LYS A 123 -2.50 -6.48 -5.63
CA LYS A 123 -3.64 -7.24 -6.15
C LYS A 123 -3.26 -7.80 -7.52
N PRO A 124 -3.58 -9.08 -7.82
CA PRO A 124 -3.29 -9.64 -9.12
C PRO A 124 -3.96 -8.78 -10.20
N HIS A 125 -3.22 -8.51 -11.27
CA HIS A 125 -3.62 -7.60 -12.34
C HIS A 125 -5.05 -7.88 -12.85
N ILE A 126 -5.43 -9.16 -12.88
CA ILE A 126 -6.74 -9.64 -13.29
C ILE A 126 -7.88 -9.10 -12.40
N ASP A 127 -7.72 -9.01 -11.08
CA ASP A 127 -8.77 -8.49 -10.20
C ASP A 127 -9.07 -7.02 -10.49
N SER A 128 -8.01 -6.22 -10.72
CA SER A 128 -8.19 -4.81 -11.08
C SER A 128 -8.86 -4.62 -12.46
N LEU A 129 -8.65 -5.57 -13.38
CA LEU A 129 -9.33 -5.59 -14.67
C LEU A 129 -10.80 -6.00 -14.51
N TRP A 130 -11.09 -6.99 -13.66
CA TRP A 130 -12.47 -7.40 -13.34
C TRP A 130 -13.24 -6.28 -12.64
N ASP A 131 -12.63 -5.57 -11.68
CA ASP A 131 -13.25 -4.41 -11.02
C ASP A 131 -13.62 -3.33 -12.04
N ARG A 132 -12.69 -2.99 -12.94
CA ARG A 132 -12.92 -1.99 -13.99
C ARG A 132 -13.96 -2.44 -15.02
N LEU A 133 -13.93 -3.71 -15.42
CA LEU A 133 -14.91 -4.27 -16.34
C LEU A 133 -16.30 -4.32 -15.70
N SER A 134 -16.37 -4.64 -14.41
CA SER A 134 -17.63 -4.67 -13.65
C SER A 134 -18.22 -3.27 -13.53
N LEU A 135 -17.40 -2.26 -13.23
CA LEU A 135 -17.82 -0.85 -13.24
C LEU A 135 -18.27 -0.40 -14.64
N ALA A 136 -17.52 -0.71 -15.69
CA ALA A 136 -17.89 -0.37 -17.06
C ALA A 136 -19.21 -1.04 -17.46
N ARG A 137 -19.41 -2.31 -17.09
CA ARG A 137 -20.66 -3.04 -17.34
C ARG A 137 -21.82 -2.42 -16.59
N ALA A 138 -21.66 -2.06 -15.31
CA ALA A 138 -22.68 -1.35 -14.54
C ALA A 138 -23.04 -0.02 -15.19
N HIS A 139 -22.06 0.75 -15.62
CA HIS A 139 -22.28 2.04 -16.28
C HIS A 139 -23.00 1.90 -17.63
N VAL A 140 -22.64 0.90 -18.43
CA VAL A 140 -23.34 0.59 -19.69
C VAL A 140 -24.78 0.17 -19.43
N ILE A 141 -25.03 -0.57 -18.35
CA ILE A 141 -26.37 -0.98 -17.93
C ILE A 141 -27.20 0.22 -17.46
N GLU A 142 -26.64 1.07 -16.59
CA GLU A 142 -27.32 2.26 -16.06
C GLU A 142 -27.65 3.29 -17.14
N LEU A 143 -26.74 3.50 -18.11
CA LEU A 143 -26.97 4.42 -19.23
C LEU A 143 -27.66 3.76 -20.42
N SER A 144 -28.11 2.52 -20.28
CA SER A 144 -28.80 1.82 -21.36
C SER A 144 -30.23 2.35 -21.47
N SER A 145 -30.54 2.95 -22.61
CA SER A 145 -31.91 3.33 -22.99
C SER A 145 -32.88 2.14 -23.02
N VAL A 146 -32.38 0.91 -23.19
CA VAL A 146 -33.19 -0.31 -23.06
C VAL A 146 -33.58 -0.57 -21.60
N TRP A 147 -32.70 -0.27 -20.64
CA TRP A 147 -33.02 -0.43 -19.22
C TRP A 147 -34.05 0.59 -18.74
N GLU A 148 -33.97 1.84 -19.23
CA GLU A 148 -35.01 2.85 -18.98
C GLU A 148 -36.37 2.38 -19.52
N LEU A 149 -36.42 1.91 -20.77
CA LEU A 149 -37.64 1.37 -21.37
C LEU A 149 -38.21 0.18 -20.60
N LEU A 150 -37.38 -0.75 -20.15
CA LEU A 150 -37.81 -1.90 -19.35
C LEU A 150 -38.35 -1.47 -17.97
N HIS A 151 -37.72 -0.47 -17.35
CA HIS A 151 -38.18 0.09 -16.08
C HIS A 151 -39.54 0.79 -16.22
N ASP A 152 -39.71 1.60 -17.26
CA ASP A 152 -40.97 2.28 -17.56
C ASP A 152 -42.09 1.26 -17.86
N MET A 153 -41.79 0.21 -18.61
CA MET A 153 -42.74 -0.88 -18.87
C MET A 153 -43.15 -1.62 -17.58
N GLN A 154 -42.22 -1.80 -16.65
CA GLN A 154 -42.50 -2.43 -15.35
C GLN A 154 -43.40 -1.53 -14.48
N LEU A 155 -43.08 -0.23 -14.39
CA LEU A 155 -43.90 0.76 -13.67
C LEU A 155 -45.31 0.90 -14.27
N LEU A 156 -45.42 0.86 -15.59
CA LEU A 156 -46.71 0.82 -16.28
C LEU A 156 -47.47 -0.45 -15.90
N SER A 157 -46.83 -1.62 -15.94
CA SER A 157 -47.49 -2.88 -15.57
C SER A 157 -48.00 -2.87 -14.13
N ASP A 158 -47.21 -2.34 -13.18
CA ASP A 158 -47.58 -2.25 -11.76
C ASP A 158 -48.73 -1.24 -11.53
N GLN A 159 -48.78 -0.14 -12.29
CA GLN A 159 -49.92 0.78 -12.26
C GLN A 159 -51.20 0.14 -12.84
N TYR A 160 -51.10 -0.61 -13.94
CA TYR A 160 -52.24 -1.33 -14.52
C TYR A 160 -52.79 -2.41 -13.58
N PHE A 161 -51.94 -3.12 -12.82
CA PHE A 161 -52.39 -4.06 -11.79
C PHE A 161 -53.03 -3.35 -10.59
N SER A 162 -52.52 -2.20 -10.17
CA SER A 162 -53.07 -1.40 -9.05
C SER A 162 -54.45 -0.80 -9.37
N VAL A 163 -54.65 -0.35 -10.62
CA VAL A 163 -55.93 0.23 -11.08
C VAL A 163 -57.01 -0.85 -11.26
N ASN A 164 -56.62 -2.06 -11.69
CA ASN A 164 -57.56 -3.18 -11.83
C ASN A 164 -58.05 -3.73 -10.48
N ILE A 165 -57.24 -3.71 -9.43
CA ILE A 165 -57.68 -4.17 -8.09
C ILE A 165 -58.70 -3.19 -7.47
N ASN A 166 -58.58 -1.89 -7.75
CA ASN A 166 -59.50 -0.85 -7.24
C ASN A 166 -60.79 -0.68 -8.07
N SER A 167 -60.92 -1.38 -9.20
CA SER A 167 -62.11 -1.33 -10.07
C SER A 167 -63.03 -2.55 -9.92
N ILE A 168 -62.72 -3.48 -9.00
CA ILE A 168 -63.47 -4.73 -8.76
C ILE A 168 -64.17 -4.72 -7.37
N ASN A 169 -64.22 -3.58 -6.67
CA ASN A 169 -65.04 -3.40 -5.45
C ASN A 169 -66.20 -2.44 -5.69
#